data_AF-A0A3D2VQE9-F1
#
_entry.id   AF-A0A3D2VQE9-F1
#
_cell.length_a   1.000
_cell.length_b   1.000
_cell.length_c   1.000
_cell.angle_alpha   90.00
_cell.angle_beta   90.00
_cell.angle_gamma   90.00
#
_symmetry.space_group_name_H-M   'P 1'
#
loop_
_entity.id
_entity.type
_entity.pdbx_description
1 polymer ?
#
loop_
_entity_poly.entity_id
_entity_poly.type
_entity_poly.pdbx_seq_one_letter_code
_entity_poly.pdbx_strand_id
1 'polypeptide(L)'
;MNHDDASYKTLFTAPEVMRDLLLGFVPDDWLHGLDYSTLERVSGSYITDDLRDRADDIVWRVKVGGEWVYLYLLIEFQSAVDSWMAVRIMTYVGLLYQDLIKQKQVLPERRLPPVLPIVLYNGEGKWTAKTDVADLIPKAPGLLAKYVPHLEYLLIDENRYDLAELAAMRNLVAAAIRFERPESEASLVELIDQVNGWLEGNPELKRIFAIWIRAMVLRHSRNRLVLPKVRDLQELKMILADRFETWAREHEQKGIEKGIEK
;
A
#
# COMPACT_ATOMS: atom_id res chain seq x y z
N MET A 1 15.94 2.53 8.50
CA MET A 1 14.98 2.19 7.44
C MET A 1 14.86 0.69 7.41
N ASN A 2 13.71 0.16 7.81
CA ASN A 2 13.47 -1.27 7.68
C ASN A 2 13.38 -1.60 6.19
N HIS A 3 13.79 -2.80 5.82
CA HIS A 3 13.66 -3.31 4.45
C HIS A 3 12.17 -3.59 4.09
N ASP A 4 11.23 -3.31 5.00
CA ASP A 4 9.77 -3.42 4.89
C ASP A 4 9.23 -2.33 3.93
N ASP A 5 9.54 -1.09 4.27
CA ASP A 5 9.11 0.20 3.71
C ASP A 5 9.29 0.34 2.18
N ALA A 6 10.45 -0.05 1.66
CA ALA A 6 10.81 0.22 0.27
C ALA A 6 10.06 -0.64 -0.76
N SER A 7 9.53 -1.80 -0.34
CA SER A 7 8.95 -2.79 -1.25
C SER A 7 7.53 -2.46 -1.67
N TYR A 8 6.60 -2.27 -0.72
CA TYR A 8 5.20 -1.95 -1.02
C TYR A 8 5.06 -0.57 -1.68
N LYS A 9 5.90 0.40 -1.27
CA LYS A 9 6.01 1.70 -1.93
C LYS A 9 6.24 1.58 -3.44
N THR A 10 7.02 0.57 -3.86
CA THR A 10 7.31 0.33 -5.28
C THR A 10 6.03 -0.04 -6.05
N LEU A 11 5.11 -0.81 -5.48
CA LEU A 11 3.82 -1.10 -6.10
C LEU A 11 3.03 0.19 -6.36
N PHE A 12 2.90 1.04 -5.34
CA PHE A 12 2.13 2.28 -5.40
C PHE A 12 2.80 3.42 -6.17
N THR A 13 3.96 3.16 -6.80
CA THR A 13 4.49 4.05 -7.85
C THR A 13 3.80 3.86 -9.19
N ALA A 14 3.10 2.75 -9.39
CA ALA A 14 2.34 2.49 -10.60
C ALA A 14 0.90 3.05 -10.50
N PRO A 15 0.43 3.83 -11.50
CA PRO A 15 -0.91 4.41 -11.46
C PRO A 15 -2.01 3.35 -11.45
N GLU A 16 -1.80 2.19 -12.06
CA GLU A 16 -2.75 1.08 -12.05
C GLU A 16 -3.02 0.54 -10.65
N VAL A 17 -1.99 0.49 -9.81
CA VAL A 17 -2.12 0.04 -8.41
C VAL A 17 -2.87 1.10 -7.60
N MET A 18 -2.56 2.39 -7.81
CA MET A 18 -3.28 3.48 -7.14
C MET A 18 -4.77 3.52 -7.55
N ARG A 19 -5.07 3.34 -8.84
CA ARG A 19 -6.44 3.22 -9.33
C ARG A 19 -7.17 2.05 -8.66
N ASP A 20 -6.54 0.88 -8.64
CA ASP A 20 -7.13 -0.33 -8.07
C ASP A 20 -7.35 -0.19 -6.54
N LEU A 21 -6.47 0.55 -5.82
CA LEU A 21 -6.73 0.92 -4.43
C LEU A 21 -8.05 1.68 -4.30
N LEU A 22 -8.24 2.71 -5.12
CA LEU A 22 -9.40 3.58 -5.02
C LEU A 22 -10.68 2.84 -5.40
N LEU A 23 -10.68 2.15 -6.55
CA LEU A 23 -11.83 1.41 -7.05
C LEU A 23 -12.19 0.18 -6.21
N GLY A 24 -11.23 -0.40 -5.47
CA GLY A 24 -11.45 -1.61 -4.69
C GLY A 24 -11.78 -1.34 -3.22
N PHE A 25 -11.28 -0.24 -2.65
CA PHE A 25 -11.18 -0.09 -1.20
C PHE A 25 -11.70 1.26 -0.67
N VAL A 26 -12.12 2.18 -1.56
CA VAL A 26 -12.71 3.46 -1.15
C VAL A 26 -14.21 3.43 -1.42
N PRO A 27 -15.08 3.47 -0.39
CA PRO A 27 -16.51 3.29 -0.58
C PRO A 27 -17.22 4.59 -1.03
N ASP A 28 -16.85 5.14 -2.18
CA ASP A 28 -17.40 6.39 -2.70
C ASP A 28 -17.60 6.35 -4.22
N ASP A 29 -18.86 6.42 -4.65
CA ASP A 29 -19.24 6.34 -6.06
C ASP A 29 -18.72 7.52 -6.89
N TRP A 30 -18.54 8.69 -6.28
CA TRP A 30 -17.99 9.84 -6.98
C TRP A 30 -16.50 9.65 -7.30
N LEU A 31 -15.71 9.14 -6.34
CA LEU A 31 -14.33 8.74 -6.57
C LEU A 31 -14.24 7.64 -7.63
N HIS A 32 -15.15 6.67 -7.63
CA HIS A 32 -15.19 5.62 -8.66
C HIS A 32 -15.45 6.14 -10.07
N GLY A 33 -16.13 7.29 -10.21
CA GLY A 33 -16.43 7.93 -11.48
C GLY A 33 -15.30 8.78 -12.08
N LEU A 34 -14.14 8.88 -11.41
CA LEU A 34 -13.05 9.74 -11.86
C LEU A 34 -12.25 9.17 -13.04
N ASP A 35 -11.67 10.05 -13.85
CA ASP A 35 -10.79 9.67 -14.96
C ASP A 35 -9.37 9.36 -14.47
N TYR A 36 -9.16 8.12 -14.05
CA TYR A 36 -7.86 7.63 -13.59
C TYR A 36 -6.76 7.57 -14.66
N SER A 37 -7.08 7.79 -15.94
CA SER A 37 -6.02 7.97 -16.95
C SER A 37 -5.22 9.26 -16.74
N THR A 38 -5.76 10.18 -15.94
CA THR A 38 -5.11 11.44 -15.56
C THR A 38 -4.29 11.37 -14.28
N LEU A 39 -4.12 10.17 -13.70
CA LEU A 39 -3.31 9.99 -12.50
C LEU A 39 -1.87 10.45 -12.74
N GLU A 40 -1.46 11.44 -11.96
CA GLU A 40 -0.11 11.97 -11.98
C GLU A 40 0.51 11.91 -10.59
N ARG A 41 1.73 11.38 -10.51
CA ARG A 41 2.49 11.39 -9.26
C ARG A 41 3.07 12.78 -9.02
N VAL A 42 2.86 13.32 -7.82
CA VAL A 42 3.42 14.61 -7.41
C VAL A 42 4.83 14.39 -6.89
N SER A 43 5.84 15.03 -7.49
CA SER A 43 7.24 14.84 -7.11
C SER A 43 7.52 15.39 -5.71
N GLY A 44 8.09 14.54 -4.83
CA GLY A 44 8.38 14.81 -3.40
C GLY A 44 9.39 15.91 -3.09
N SER A 45 9.71 16.81 -4.02
CA SER A 45 10.65 17.92 -3.80
C SER A 45 10.15 18.96 -2.76
N TYR A 46 8.89 18.84 -2.35
CA TYR A 46 8.20 19.72 -1.41
C TYR A 46 8.42 19.37 0.07
N ILE A 47 8.92 18.18 0.32
CA ILE A 47 9.19 17.67 1.65
C ILE A 47 10.47 18.36 2.13
N THR A 48 10.34 19.35 3.03
CA THR A 48 11.48 20.00 3.69
C THR A 48 12.37 18.94 4.34
N ASP A 49 13.66 19.23 4.52
CA ASP A 49 14.66 18.24 4.95
C ASP A 49 14.26 17.46 6.23
N ASP A 50 13.41 18.03 7.10
CA ASP A 50 12.90 17.38 8.32
C ASP A 50 11.89 16.23 8.09
N LEU A 51 11.26 16.15 6.92
CA LEU A 51 10.21 15.17 6.60
C LEU A 51 10.65 14.11 5.58
N ARG A 52 11.78 14.33 4.88
CA ARG A 52 12.34 13.37 3.91
C ARG A 52 12.69 12.03 4.57
N ASP A 53 12.99 12.08 5.87
CA ASP A 53 13.38 10.90 6.65
C ASP A 53 12.20 10.18 7.30
N ARG A 54 10.96 10.66 7.16
CA ARG A 54 9.77 10.08 7.81
C ARG A 54 8.80 9.44 6.82
N ALA A 55 9.33 8.37 6.23
CA ALA A 55 8.71 7.11 5.82
C ALA A 55 7.36 7.17 5.05
N ASP A 56 7.45 6.74 3.78
CA ASP A 56 6.39 6.06 3.01
C ASP A 56 5.16 6.85 2.52
N ASP A 57 5.32 8.16 2.34
CA ASP A 57 4.33 8.97 1.65
C ASP A 57 4.37 8.85 0.12
N ILE A 58 3.18 8.81 -0.48
CA ILE A 58 2.95 8.82 -1.93
C ILE A 58 1.79 9.76 -2.22
N VAL A 59 2.06 10.81 -2.99
CA VAL A 59 1.02 11.76 -3.40
C VAL A 59 0.75 11.62 -4.89
N TRP A 60 -0.52 11.38 -5.19
CA TRP A 60 -1.08 11.37 -6.54
C TRP A 60 -2.05 12.53 -6.70
N ARG A 61 -2.33 12.89 -7.94
CA ARG A 61 -3.45 13.77 -8.29
C ARG A 61 -4.20 13.23 -9.50
N VAL A 62 -5.50 13.51 -9.55
CA VAL A 62 -6.41 13.11 -10.63
C VAL A 62 -7.24 14.31 -11.06
N LYS A 63 -7.51 14.46 -12.35
CA LYS A 63 -8.32 15.57 -12.86
C LYS A 63 -9.81 15.29 -12.70
N VAL A 64 -10.54 16.29 -12.23
CA VAL A 64 -12.00 16.29 -12.12
C VAL A 64 -12.53 17.64 -12.59
N GLY A 65 -13.35 17.63 -13.66
CA GLY A 65 -13.91 18.87 -14.20
C GLY A 65 -12.88 19.92 -14.64
N GLY A 66 -11.66 19.48 -15.01
CA GLY A 66 -10.55 20.35 -15.37
C GLY A 66 -9.64 20.77 -14.20
N GLU A 67 -10.04 20.50 -12.96
CA GLU A 67 -9.30 20.83 -11.74
C GLU A 67 -8.62 19.60 -11.13
N TRP A 68 -7.63 19.80 -10.28
CA TRP A 68 -6.91 18.71 -9.62
C TRP A 68 -7.48 18.36 -8.24
N VAL A 69 -7.70 17.07 -8.02
CA VAL A 69 -7.95 16.48 -6.71
C VAL A 69 -6.72 15.70 -6.29
N TYR A 70 -6.25 15.92 -5.06
CA TYR A 70 -5.04 15.30 -4.54
C TYR A 70 -5.39 14.08 -3.68
N LEU A 71 -4.63 13.01 -3.86
CA LEU A 71 -4.75 11.76 -3.16
C LEU A 71 -3.46 11.60 -2.35
N TYR A 72 -3.56 11.73 -1.02
CA TYR A 72 -2.42 11.60 -0.13
C TYR A 72 -2.44 10.20 0.47
N LEU A 73 -1.62 9.30 -0.06
CA LEU A 73 -1.47 7.95 0.46
C LEU A 73 -0.28 7.91 1.42
N LEU A 74 -0.56 7.57 2.67
CA LEU A 74 0.42 7.16 3.66
C LEU A 74 0.30 5.64 3.82
N ILE A 75 1.41 4.94 3.62
CA ILE A 75 1.46 3.50 3.89
C ILE A 75 2.13 3.30 5.25
N GLU A 76 1.49 2.57 6.15
CA GLU A 76 1.97 2.37 7.52
C GLU A 76 2.28 0.89 7.78
N PHE A 77 3.57 0.55 7.74
CA PHE A 77 4.12 -0.82 7.90
C PHE A 77 4.42 -1.19 9.36
N GLN A 78 3.58 -0.74 10.30
CA GLN A 78 3.91 -0.90 11.71
C GLN A 78 3.32 -2.16 12.33
N SER A 79 4.19 -2.91 13.01
CA SER A 79 3.79 -3.95 13.96
C SER A 79 2.99 -3.41 15.15
N ALA A 80 3.08 -2.11 15.46
CA ALA A 80 2.33 -1.44 16.50
C ALA A 80 1.64 -0.17 15.97
N VAL A 81 0.34 -0.01 16.21
CA VAL A 81 -0.44 1.13 15.74
C VAL A 81 0.08 2.46 16.32
N ASP A 82 0.38 3.44 15.47
CA ASP A 82 0.68 4.82 15.88
C ASP A 82 -0.59 5.55 16.34
N SER A 83 -0.71 5.78 17.65
CA SER A 83 -1.84 6.51 18.25
C SER A 83 -1.99 7.95 17.77
N TRP A 84 -0.93 8.54 17.20
CA TRP A 84 -0.88 9.93 16.74
C TRP A 84 -0.97 10.06 15.21
N MET A 85 -1.38 9.00 14.51
CA MET A 85 -1.49 8.99 13.05
C MET A 85 -2.32 10.16 12.50
N ALA A 86 -3.45 10.51 13.14
CA ALA A 86 -4.26 11.64 12.70
C ALA A 86 -3.48 12.98 12.71
N VAL A 87 -2.62 13.19 13.71
CA VAL A 87 -1.77 14.41 13.80
C VAL A 87 -0.71 14.41 12.71
N ARG A 88 -0.13 13.24 12.39
CA ARG A 88 0.82 13.10 11.27
C ARG A 88 0.16 13.45 9.94
N ILE A 89 -1.01 12.88 9.66
CA ILE A 89 -1.78 13.20 8.46
C ILE A 89 -2.09 14.69 8.37
N MET A 90 -2.56 15.31 9.45
CA MET A 90 -2.84 16.75 9.46
C MET A 90 -1.61 17.60 9.16
N THR A 91 -0.46 17.21 9.72
CA THR A 91 0.81 17.86 9.43
C THR A 91 1.14 17.75 7.95
N TYR A 92 1.03 16.55 7.38
CA TYR A 92 1.39 16.24 6.00
C TYR A 92 0.48 16.94 4.98
N VAL A 93 -0.84 16.96 5.22
CA VAL A 93 -1.78 17.73 4.39
C VAL A 93 -1.46 19.23 4.44
N GLY A 94 -1.13 19.77 5.63
CA GLY A 94 -0.71 21.16 5.77
C GLY A 94 0.57 21.49 4.99
N LEU A 95 1.54 20.59 4.99
CA LEU A 95 2.80 20.75 4.25
C LEU A 95 2.60 20.67 2.74
N LEU A 96 1.75 19.74 2.28
CA LEU A 96 1.32 19.68 0.89
C LEU A 96 0.70 21.02 0.46
N TYR A 97 -0.22 21.57 1.25
CA TYR A 97 -0.83 22.87 0.91
C TYR A 97 0.18 24.02 0.89
N GLN A 98 1.11 24.07 1.83
CA GLN A 98 2.18 25.09 1.81
C GLN A 98 2.99 25.04 0.51
N ASP A 99 3.30 23.84 0.04
CA ASP A 99 4.02 23.66 -1.21
C ASP A 99 3.18 24.03 -2.43
N LEU A 100 1.92 23.59 -2.50
CA LEU A 100 1.02 23.95 -3.60
C LEU A 100 0.85 25.47 -3.72
N ILE A 101 0.76 26.17 -2.59
CA ILE A 101 0.76 27.64 -2.54
C ILE A 101 2.06 28.19 -3.11
N LYS A 102 3.21 27.69 -2.65
CA LYS A 102 4.55 28.14 -3.09
C LYS A 102 4.76 27.92 -4.59
N GLN A 103 4.30 26.80 -5.12
CA GLN A 103 4.38 26.44 -6.54
C GLN A 103 3.27 27.08 -7.40
N LYS A 104 2.35 27.83 -6.78
CA LYS A 104 1.17 28.43 -7.43
C LYS A 104 0.26 27.38 -8.11
N GLN A 105 0.23 26.17 -7.56
CA GLN A 105 -0.64 25.07 -7.97
C GLN A 105 -1.93 25.06 -7.12
N VAL A 106 -2.57 26.22 -7.03
CA VAL A 106 -3.84 26.41 -6.32
C VAL A 106 -4.98 26.52 -7.33
N LEU A 107 -6.20 26.21 -6.90
CA LEU A 107 -7.40 26.37 -7.70
C LEU A 107 -7.69 27.86 -7.98
N PRO A 108 -8.58 28.17 -8.93
CA PRO A 108 -9.11 29.52 -9.12
C PRO A 108 -9.55 30.19 -7.81
N GLU A 109 -9.50 31.52 -7.77
CA GLU A 109 -9.83 32.33 -6.58
C GLU A 109 -8.93 32.08 -5.35
N ARG A 110 -7.71 31.55 -5.56
CA ARG A 110 -6.76 31.20 -4.47
C ARG A 110 -7.31 30.17 -3.50
N ARG A 111 -8.11 29.21 -3.99
CA ARG A 111 -8.61 28.10 -3.19
C ARG A 111 -7.63 26.93 -3.21
N LEU A 112 -7.58 26.18 -2.11
CA LEU A 112 -6.78 24.96 -2.04
C LEU A 112 -7.53 23.81 -2.72
N PRO A 113 -6.84 22.91 -3.43
CA PRO A 113 -7.48 21.73 -3.98
C PRO A 113 -7.90 20.77 -2.86
N PRO A 114 -8.96 19.97 -3.05
CA PRO A 114 -9.32 18.93 -2.09
C PRO A 114 -8.23 17.86 -1.99
N VAL A 115 -8.03 17.34 -0.78
CA VAL A 115 -7.09 16.26 -0.48
C VAL A 115 -7.86 15.12 0.19
N LEU A 116 -7.73 13.90 -0.34
CA LEU A 116 -8.15 12.68 0.32
C LEU A 116 -6.93 12.02 0.99
N PRO A 117 -6.79 12.10 2.32
CA PRO A 117 -5.79 11.36 3.05
C PRO A 117 -6.23 9.90 3.26
N ILE A 118 -5.37 8.98 2.86
CA ILE A 118 -5.57 7.52 2.95
C ILE A 118 -4.42 6.95 3.78
N VAL A 119 -4.75 6.14 4.78
CA VAL A 119 -3.80 5.32 5.52
C VAL A 119 -4.04 3.87 5.14
N LEU A 120 -3.07 3.26 4.45
CA LEU A 120 -3.05 1.82 4.19
C LEU A 120 -2.28 1.12 5.30
N TYR A 121 -2.95 0.25 6.03
CA TYR A 121 -2.41 -0.45 7.20
C TYR A 121 -2.36 -1.96 6.96
N ASN A 122 -1.15 -2.52 7.05
CA ASN A 122 -0.87 -3.95 6.88
C ASN A 122 -0.13 -4.58 8.09
N GLY A 123 -0.22 -3.97 9.27
CA GLY A 123 0.36 -4.53 10.50
C GLY A 123 -0.38 -5.77 11.02
N GLU A 124 0.23 -6.51 11.96
CA GLU A 124 -0.33 -7.77 12.50
C GLU A 124 -1.58 -7.57 13.39
N GLY A 125 -1.75 -6.38 13.97
CA GLY A 125 -2.82 -6.07 14.92
C GLY A 125 -4.07 -5.48 14.27
N LYS A 126 -5.13 -5.26 15.07
CA LYS A 126 -6.24 -4.40 14.63
C LYS A 126 -5.85 -2.93 14.76
N TRP A 127 -6.27 -2.10 13.81
CA TRP A 127 -6.13 -0.66 13.97
C TRP A 127 -6.97 -0.13 15.14
N THR A 128 -6.34 0.60 16.05
CA THR A 128 -6.98 1.13 17.27
C THR A 128 -6.86 2.65 17.44
N ALA A 129 -6.04 3.32 16.61
CA ALA A 129 -5.88 4.77 16.66
C ALA A 129 -7.10 5.50 16.13
N LYS A 130 -7.28 6.74 16.58
CA LYS A 130 -8.33 7.64 16.08
C LYS A 130 -8.02 8.09 14.65
N THR A 131 -9.07 8.24 13.85
CA THR A 131 -8.98 8.64 12.44
C THR A 131 -9.10 10.14 12.24
N ASP A 132 -9.85 10.84 13.08
CA ASP A 132 -9.92 12.31 13.12
C ASP A 132 -9.03 12.87 14.25
N VAL A 133 -8.33 13.97 13.98
CA VAL A 133 -7.58 14.75 14.99
C VAL A 133 -8.52 15.23 16.11
N ALA A 134 -9.76 15.57 15.77
CA ALA A 134 -10.74 16.03 16.75
C ALA A 134 -10.98 15.01 17.87
N ASP A 135 -10.90 13.71 17.57
CA ASP A 135 -11.10 12.62 18.53
C ASP A 135 -9.92 12.42 19.49
N LEU A 136 -8.76 13.01 19.19
CA LEU A 136 -7.60 13.03 20.09
C LEU A 136 -7.67 14.18 21.10
N ILE A 137 -8.55 15.15 20.88
CA ILE A 137 -8.65 16.37 21.68
C ILE A 137 -9.86 16.24 22.62
N PRO A 138 -9.70 16.47 23.94
CA PRO A 138 -10.84 16.49 24.86
C PRO A 138 -11.90 17.49 24.40
N LYS A 139 -13.19 17.16 24.61
CA LYS A 139 -14.30 18.06 24.25
C LYS A 139 -14.08 19.45 24.86
N ALA A 140 -13.83 20.43 24.00
CA ALA A 140 -13.59 21.80 24.38
C ALA A 140 -14.91 22.55 24.53
N PRO A 141 -15.20 23.19 25.68
CA PRO A 141 -16.44 23.95 25.86
C PRO A 141 -16.38 25.35 25.24
N GLY A 142 -17.56 25.92 24.99
CA GLY A 142 -17.71 27.32 24.60
C GLY A 142 -17.01 27.68 23.30
N LEU A 143 -16.32 28.82 23.28
CA LEU A 143 -15.65 29.35 22.10
C LEU A 143 -14.54 28.42 21.58
N LEU A 144 -13.87 27.67 22.47
CA LEU A 144 -12.74 26.81 22.10
C LEU A 144 -13.16 25.66 21.17
N ALA A 145 -14.43 25.22 21.25
CA ALA A 145 -14.98 24.21 20.35
C ALA A 145 -14.81 24.56 18.86
N LYS A 146 -14.84 25.86 18.51
CA LYS A 146 -14.70 26.33 17.11
C LYS A 146 -13.28 26.18 16.55
N TYR A 147 -12.29 25.98 17.41
CA TYR A 147 -10.88 25.92 17.04
C TYR A 147 -10.31 24.49 17.11
N VAL A 148 -11.15 23.50 17.41
CA VAL A 148 -10.76 22.09 17.30
C VAL A 148 -10.62 21.75 15.82
N PRO A 149 -9.43 21.33 15.35
CA PRO A 149 -9.25 20.95 13.96
C PRO A 149 -10.01 19.65 13.66
N HIS A 150 -10.57 19.58 12.46
CA HIS A 150 -11.18 18.38 11.91
C HIS A 150 -10.42 17.97 10.66
N LEU A 151 -9.82 16.78 10.70
CA LEU A 151 -9.24 16.14 9.54
C LEU A 151 -9.22 14.65 9.78
N GLU A 152 -10.15 13.95 9.13
CA GLU A 152 -10.23 12.50 9.14
C GLU A 152 -9.46 11.92 7.94
N TYR A 153 -8.71 10.85 8.18
CA TYR A 153 -8.18 10.01 7.10
C TYR A 153 -9.02 8.78 6.88
N LEU A 154 -9.07 8.35 5.63
CA LEU A 154 -9.64 7.06 5.25
C LEU A 154 -8.65 5.95 5.62
N LEU A 155 -9.05 5.09 6.56
CA LEU A 155 -8.28 3.92 6.92
C LEU A 155 -8.66 2.72 6.03
N ILE A 156 -7.67 2.15 5.35
CA ILE A 156 -7.75 0.85 4.69
C ILE A 156 -6.93 -0.13 5.54
N ASP A 157 -7.61 -0.90 6.38
CA ASP A 157 -7.01 -1.92 7.23
C ASP A 157 -7.11 -3.28 6.53
N GLU A 158 -5.99 -3.77 6.00
CA GLU A 158 -5.94 -5.00 5.21
C GLU A 158 -6.44 -6.21 6.01
N ASN A 159 -6.33 -6.20 7.34
CA ASN A 159 -6.80 -7.29 8.22
C ASN A 159 -8.32 -7.42 8.29
N ARG A 160 -9.07 -6.46 7.73
CA ARG A 160 -10.55 -6.49 7.73
C ARG A 160 -11.16 -7.19 6.53
N TYR A 161 -10.35 -7.47 5.50
CA TYR A 161 -10.84 -8.09 4.27
C TYR A 161 -10.67 -9.60 4.33
N ASP A 162 -11.74 -10.30 3.95
CA ASP A 162 -11.71 -11.76 3.82
C ASP A 162 -10.98 -12.18 2.54
N LEU A 163 -10.22 -13.27 2.60
CA LEU A 163 -9.43 -13.73 1.46
C LEU A 163 -10.31 -14.18 0.27
N ALA A 164 -11.52 -14.71 0.53
CA ALA A 164 -12.44 -15.10 -0.54
C ALA A 164 -13.06 -13.87 -1.23
N GLU A 165 -13.39 -12.82 -0.46
CA GLU A 165 -13.83 -11.54 -1.02
C GLU A 165 -12.75 -10.93 -1.92
N LEU A 166 -11.50 -10.90 -1.44
CA LEU A 166 -10.36 -10.42 -2.22
C LEU A 166 -10.09 -11.28 -3.46
N ALA A 167 -10.28 -12.60 -3.37
CA ALA A 167 -10.07 -13.51 -4.49
C ALA A 167 -11.11 -13.33 -5.61
N ALA A 168 -12.31 -12.86 -5.28
CA ALA A 168 -13.34 -12.53 -6.26
C ALA A 168 -13.03 -11.25 -7.05
N MET A 169 -12.08 -10.42 -6.57
CA MET A 169 -11.69 -9.18 -7.21
C MET A 169 -10.58 -9.41 -8.24
N ARG A 170 -10.79 -8.92 -9.46
CA ARG A 170 -9.70 -8.68 -10.42
C ARG A 170 -9.06 -7.33 -10.11
N ASN A 171 -8.28 -7.27 -9.03
CA ASN A 171 -7.71 -6.05 -8.47
C ASN A 171 -6.28 -6.28 -7.95
N LEU A 172 -5.35 -5.41 -8.35
CA LEU A 172 -3.93 -5.54 -8.04
C LEU A 172 -3.60 -5.36 -6.56
N VAL A 173 -4.33 -4.50 -5.84
CA VAL A 173 -4.15 -4.32 -4.39
C VAL A 173 -4.73 -5.51 -3.64
N ALA A 174 -5.89 -6.04 -4.07
CA ALA A 174 -6.43 -7.27 -3.49
C ALA A 174 -5.47 -8.46 -3.67
N ALA A 175 -4.82 -8.57 -4.83
CA ALA A 175 -3.77 -9.56 -5.05
C ALA A 175 -2.55 -9.33 -4.14
N ALA A 176 -2.12 -8.07 -3.94
CA ALA A 176 -1.02 -7.74 -3.02
C ALA A 176 -1.33 -8.20 -1.59
N ILE A 177 -2.53 -7.92 -1.07
CA ILE A 177 -2.97 -8.37 0.26
C ILE A 177 -2.94 -9.91 0.35
N ARG A 178 -3.45 -10.60 -0.68
CA ARG A 178 -3.46 -12.07 -0.73
C ARG A 178 -2.07 -12.68 -0.79
N PHE A 179 -1.12 -12.01 -1.46
CA PHE A 179 0.28 -12.44 -1.52
C PHE A 179 0.97 -12.39 -0.16
N GLU A 180 0.60 -11.47 0.73
CA GLU A 180 1.10 -11.41 2.10
C GLU A 180 0.47 -12.47 3.02
N ARG A 181 -0.66 -13.04 2.62
CA ARG A 181 -1.41 -14.06 3.38
C ARG A 181 -1.68 -15.31 2.54
N PRO A 182 -0.64 -15.97 2.00
CA PRO A 182 -0.85 -17.14 1.15
C PRO A 182 -1.37 -18.31 1.98
N GLU A 183 -2.41 -18.99 1.50
CA GLU A 183 -2.95 -20.20 2.14
C GLU A 183 -1.98 -21.38 2.02
N SER A 184 -1.23 -21.43 0.92
CA SER A 184 -0.22 -22.45 0.61
C SER A 184 0.79 -21.96 -0.43
N GLU A 185 1.92 -22.68 -0.53
CA GLU A 185 2.93 -22.46 -1.58
C GLU A 185 2.34 -22.60 -2.99
N ALA A 186 1.42 -23.54 -3.19
CA ALA A 186 0.71 -23.73 -4.45
C ALA A 186 -0.16 -22.51 -4.80
N SER A 187 -0.94 -22.02 -3.82
CA SER A 187 -1.80 -20.84 -4.02
C SER A 187 -1.00 -19.58 -4.37
N LEU A 188 0.21 -19.44 -3.83
CA LEU A 188 1.13 -18.35 -4.17
C LEU A 188 1.54 -18.43 -5.64
N VAL A 189 1.92 -19.61 -6.13
CA VAL A 189 2.32 -19.83 -7.54
C VAL A 189 1.15 -19.57 -8.49
N GLU A 190 -0.05 -20.02 -8.14
CA GLU A 190 -1.28 -19.77 -8.92
C GLU A 190 -1.63 -18.28 -8.96
N LEU A 191 -1.49 -17.57 -7.84
CA LEU A 191 -1.74 -16.12 -7.80
C LEU A 191 -0.73 -15.34 -8.65
N ILE A 192 0.54 -15.78 -8.70
CA ILE A 192 1.55 -15.21 -9.62
C ILE A 192 1.09 -15.36 -11.08
N ASP A 193 0.55 -16.53 -11.47
CA ASP A 193 0.02 -16.73 -12.82
C ASP A 193 -1.16 -15.81 -13.13
N GLN A 194 -2.11 -15.68 -12.20
CA GLN A 194 -3.28 -14.82 -12.35
C GLN A 194 -2.86 -13.37 -12.59
N VAL A 195 -1.99 -12.83 -11.73
CA VAL A 195 -1.48 -11.46 -11.84
C VAL A 195 -0.65 -11.29 -13.11
N ASN A 196 0.17 -12.28 -13.50
CA ASN A 196 0.91 -12.24 -14.76
C ASN A 196 -0.01 -12.15 -15.98
N GLY A 197 -1.16 -12.83 -15.95
CA GLY A 197 -2.21 -12.72 -16.98
C GLY A 197 -2.91 -11.36 -16.96
N TRP A 198 -3.22 -10.81 -15.79
CA TRP A 198 -3.86 -9.49 -15.69
C TRP A 198 -2.99 -8.36 -16.22
N LEU A 199 -1.67 -8.51 -16.08
CA LEU A 199 -0.65 -7.54 -16.48
C LEU A 199 -0.14 -7.77 -17.92
N GLU A 200 -0.84 -8.54 -18.74
CA GLU A 200 -0.49 -8.73 -20.15
C GLU A 200 -0.34 -7.37 -20.87
N GLY A 201 0.74 -7.22 -21.63
CA GLY A 201 1.08 -5.95 -22.29
C GLY A 201 1.74 -4.89 -21.41
N ASN A 202 1.91 -5.13 -20.10
CA ASN A 202 2.58 -4.19 -19.18
C ASN A 202 3.84 -4.81 -18.52
N PRO A 203 4.97 -4.90 -19.25
CA PRO A 203 6.19 -5.54 -18.77
C PRO A 203 6.83 -4.81 -17.57
N GLU A 204 6.66 -3.49 -17.48
CA GLU A 204 7.16 -2.71 -16.36
C GLU A 204 6.43 -3.07 -15.06
N LEU A 205 5.09 -3.12 -15.09
CA LEU A 205 4.31 -3.48 -13.91
C LEU A 205 4.53 -4.94 -13.50
N LYS A 206 4.69 -5.86 -14.46
CA LYS A 206 5.11 -7.24 -14.17
C LYS A 206 6.44 -7.27 -13.42
N ARG A 207 7.43 -6.48 -13.84
CA ARG A 207 8.73 -6.39 -13.17
C ARG A 207 8.59 -5.80 -11.76
N ILE A 208 7.78 -4.75 -11.58
CA ILE A 208 7.50 -4.14 -10.28
C ILE A 208 6.94 -5.20 -9.31
N PHE A 209 5.91 -5.94 -9.73
CA PHE A 209 5.33 -7.01 -8.94
C PHE A 209 6.33 -8.14 -8.65
N ALA A 210 7.14 -8.56 -9.64
CA ALA A 210 8.13 -9.62 -9.42
C ALA A 210 9.18 -9.23 -8.37
N ILE A 211 9.68 -8.00 -8.42
CA ILE A 211 10.63 -7.47 -7.44
C ILE A 211 9.99 -7.42 -6.05
N TRP A 212 8.74 -6.94 -5.98
CA TRP A 212 7.99 -6.82 -4.74
C TRP A 212 7.69 -8.19 -4.11
N ILE A 213 7.10 -9.14 -4.85
CA ILE A 213 6.80 -10.50 -4.36
C ILE A 213 8.08 -11.20 -3.91
N ARG A 214 9.18 -11.07 -4.67
CA ARG A 214 10.47 -11.65 -4.25
C ARG A 214 10.93 -11.09 -2.91
N ALA A 215 10.86 -9.77 -2.70
CA ALA A 215 11.24 -9.14 -1.43
C ALA A 215 10.35 -9.64 -0.28
N MET A 216 9.05 -9.72 -0.52
CA MET A 216 8.06 -10.26 0.41
C MET A 216 8.35 -11.73 0.80
N VAL A 217 8.61 -12.62 -0.16
CA VAL A 217 8.90 -14.04 0.11
C VAL A 217 10.19 -14.20 0.93
N LEU A 218 11.24 -13.45 0.60
CA LEU A 218 12.48 -13.46 1.38
C LEU A 218 12.22 -13.08 2.84
N ARG A 219 11.40 -12.05 3.08
CA ARG A 219 11.00 -11.59 4.42
C ARG A 219 10.24 -12.66 5.19
N HIS A 220 9.18 -13.23 4.61
CA HIS A 220 8.37 -14.26 5.26
C HIS A 220 9.17 -15.51 5.61
N SER A 221 10.16 -15.86 4.77
CA SER A 221 11.09 -16.95 5.06
C SER A 221 12.12 -16.65 6.16
N ARG A 222 12.10 -15.44 6.76
CA ARG A 222 13.15 -14.92 7.65
C ARG A 222 14.53 -14.98 7.00
N ASN A 223 14.60 -14.66 5.70
CA ASN A 223 15.78 -14.76 4.84
C ASN A 223 16.43 -16.15 4.80
N ARG A 224 15.67 -17.22 5.07
CA ARG A 224 16.14 -18.60 4.92
C ARG A 224 16.13 -19.03 3.45
N LEU A 225 15.19 -18.51 2.67
CA LEU A 225 15.19 -18.71 1.23
C LEU A 225 16.23 -17.79 0.58
N VAL A 226 16.97 -18.33 -0.38
CA VAL A 226 17.86 -17.55 -1.25
C VAL A 226 17.26 -17.54 -2.64
N LEU A 227 16.70 -16.39 -3.02
CA LEU A 227 16.12 -16.16 -4.35
C LEU A 227 17.05 -15.26 -5.16
N PRO A 228 17.48 -15.66 -6.39
CA PRO A 228 18.25 -14.78 -7.26
C PRO A 228 17.41 -13.57 -7.69
N LYS A 229 18.04 -12.54 -8.25
CA LYS A 229 17.29 -11.43 -8.84
C LYS A 229 16.48 -11.94 -10.04
N VAL A 230 15.26 -11.45 -10.16
CA VAL A 230 14.31 -11.84 -11.22
C VAL A 230 13.99 -10.62 -12.09
N ARG A 231 13.65 -10.87 -13.35
CA ARG A 231 13.30 -9.86 -14.34
C ARG A 231 11.79 -9.64 -14.42
N ASP A 232 11.01 -10.69 -14.24
CA ASP A 232 9.55 -10.68 -14.35
C ASP A 232 8.89 -11.77 -13.49
N LEU A 233 7.56 -11.81 -13.55
CA LEU A 233 6.73 -12.75 -12.78
C LEU A 233 6.88 -14.20 -13.23
N GLN A 234 7.15 -14.43 -14.52
CA GLN A 234 7.29 -15.78 -15.05
C GLN A 234 8.59 -16.42 -14.56
N GLU A 235 9.69 -15.68 -14.58
CA GLU A 235 10.96 -16.12 -14.00
C GLU A 235 10.82 -16.38 -12.49
N LEU A 236 10.16 -15.47 -11.76
CA LEU A 236 9.92 -15.63 -10.33
C LEU A 236 9.11 -16.90 -10.02
N LYS A 237 8.04 -17.14 -10.78
CA LYS A 237 7.21 -18.35 -10.64
C LYS A 237 8.03 -19.62 -10.78
N MET A 238 8.84 -19.72 -11.84
CA MET A 238 9.66 -20.91 -12.09
C MET A 238 10.63 -21.17 -10.93
N ILE A 239 11.28 -20.13 -10.42
CA ILE A 239 12.20 -20.25 -9.29
C ILE A 239 11.47 -20.69 -8.02
N LEU A 240 10.30 -20.10 -7.72
CA LEU A 240 9.54 -20.45 -6.52
C LEU A 240 9.02 -21.88 -6.58
N ALA A 241 8.50 -22.31 -7.73
CA ALA A 241 8.03 -23.68 -7.92
C ALA A 241 9.15 -24.72 -7.71
N ASP A 242 10.33 -24.49 -8.30
CA ASP A 242 11.51 -25.35 -8.12
C ASP A 242 11.96 -25.41 -6.64
N ARG A 243 11.96 -24.25 -5.97
CA ARG A 243 12.37 -24.15 -4.56
C ARG A 243 11.41 -24.86 -3.62
N PHE A 244 10.11 -24.67 -3.79
CA PHE A 244 9.08 -25.33 -2.98
C PHE A 244 9.10 -26.84 -3.17
N GLU A 245 9.24 -27.31 -4.42
CA GLU A 245 9.35 -28.74 -4.70
C GLU A 245 10.61 -29.36 -4.07
N THR A 246 11.75 -28.69 -4.17
CA THR A 246 13.00 -29.15 -3.55
C THR A 246 12.85 -29.27 -2.02
N TRP A 247 12.23 -28.28 -1.39
CA TRP A 247 12.04 -28.26 0.06
C TRP A 247 11.09 -29.36 0.52
N ALA A 248 9.98 -29.58 -0.19
CA ALA A 248 9.06 -30.67 0.09
C ALA A 248 9.78 -32.04 0.12
N ARG A 249 10.64 -32.30 -0.87
CA ARG A 249 11.44 -33.55 -0.94
C ARG A 249 12.45 -33.67 0.21
N GLU A 250 13.15 -32.59 0.58
CA GLU A 250 14.10 -32.59 1.69
C GLU A 250 13.42 -32.85 3.05
N HIS A 251 12.22 -32.30 3.24
CA HIS A 251 11.41 -32.53 4.43
C HIS A 251 10.91 -33.98 4.53
N GLU A 252 10.51 -34.57 3.41
CA GLU A 252 10.11 -35.98 3.33
C GLU A 252 11.29 -36.92 3.67
N GLN A 253 12.46 -36.70 3.08
CA GLN A 253 13.66 -37.49 3.39
C GLN A 253 14.10 -37.41 4.86
N LYS A 254 14.15 -36.20 5.43
CA LYS A 254 14.48 -36.01 6.87
C LYS A 254 13.43 -36.61 7.80
N GLY A 255 12.17 -36.66 7.38
CA GLY A 255 11.08 -37.33 8.09
C GLY A 255 11.25 -38.85 8.13
N ILE A 256 11.66 -39.44 7.01
CA ILE A 256 11.98 -40.87 6.89
C ILE A 256 13.19 -41.24 7.75
N GLU A 257 14.27 -40.47 7.71
CA GLU A 257 15.47 -40.73 8.52
C GLU A 257 15.19 -40.67 10.03
N LYS A 258 14.42 -39.68 10.50
CA LYS A 258 14.01 -39.58 11.92
C LYS A 258 12.99 -40.63 12.35
N GLY A 259 12.24 -41.20 11.42
CA GLY A 259 11.31 -42.31 11.66
C GLY A 259 12.01 -43.66 11.77
N ILE A 260 13.19 -43.80 11.18
CA ILE A 260 14.03 -45.02 11.22
C ILE A 260 14.90 -45.07 12.49
N GLU A 261 15.21 -43.92 13.10
CA GLU A 261 15.97 -43.84 14.36
C GLU A 261 15.11 -44.01 15.65
N LYS A 262 13.82 -44.37 15.54
CA LYS A 262 12.93 -44.69 16.66
C LYS A 262 12.53 -46.16 16.67
#